data_AF-D6GT16-F1
#
_entry.id   AF-D6GT16-F1
#
_cell.length_a   1.000
_cell.length_b   1.000
_cell.length_c   1.000
_cell.angle_alpha   90.00
_cell.angle_beta   90.00
_cell.angle_gamma   90.00
#
_symmetry.space_group_name_H-M   'P 1'
#
loop_
_entity.id
_entity.type
_entity.pdbx_description
1 polymer ?
#
loop_
_entity_poly.entity_id
_entity_poly.type
_entity_poly.pdbx_seq_one_letter_code
_entity_poly.pdbx_strand_id
1 'polypeptide(L)'
;MNTLHEVQKEDIFEREISFINDREKGGYAMTLLEQCQKWFKEGEVDKIEEVVMSLSEEERTPELLSELGRVWIYRSADSMIEEECCNRAIEILKPLEQDLSDNHNYQYRMGMAYEGLQQYQPAKAHFEKALELLPDDEDTIAMIELCDRMMGGISLEPWERFSIMRGVYPKGKEDFSKENLRERLDSLDDVKCVAFEYSEEENSVAFKVVYQDNEYDFDMFMDGFDSDIIFELQRKYFTKEDEREISSSDTALVLYTEVQKNPLETIHLQIKLLYALVPDMLAIYAESQECMLNKREIAMVAQSKAGLRPMDLYRVQAVEGPNGDVWLHTHGLMPLGITELEILGADKDSVDSMFSLINSVASQMIEDCYKDDGEKAVSFFVGNCSNGEPIEGCYNEDDEKPVIFFVGNCSDGDPIVTTVVPWMSGIKEYEEDGVQGLEEDRQSSHNTYTSLIFLYRNEEDFHNEILTKPASFAEKIGENPLFMFGTKTTEIMAAMARERVSYPQRALQLQQKSQDEDIRVIAKIAVDVMTDEGEEAVEHVWFTIDRITEKEISGILLQELFGNGGIVPGDRGTYPLSQLTDWSISFKGVSIDSRVAYLLDILQNEEL
;
A
#
# COMPACT_ATOMS: atom_id res chain seq x y z
N MET A 1 -66.16 27.95 -36.03
CA MET A 1 -67.38 28.22 -35.25
C MET A 1 -67.53 27.11 -34.22
N ASN A 2 -67.81 27.55 -33.00
CA ASN A 2 -67.75 26.86 -31.71
C ASN A 2 -68.45 25.50 -31.56
N THR A 3 -68.03 24.87 -30.46
CA THR A 3 -68.68 23.89 -29.57
C THR A 3 -68.73 22.44 -30.03
N LEU A 4 -67.84 21.61 -29.46
CA LEU A 4 -68.07 20.20 -29.19
C LEU A 4 -67.41 19.81 -27.85
N HIS A 5 -68.28 19.57 -26.88
CA HIS A 5 -68.19 18.73 -25.67
C HIS A 5 -66.92 18.75 -24.79
N GLU A 6 -67.07 19.37 -23.61
CA GLU A 6 -66.55 18.83 -22.35
C GLU A 6 -66.95 17.35 -22.23
N VAL A 7 -65.94 16.47 -22.24
CA VAL A 7 -66.05 15.11 -21.74
C VAL A 7 -65.25 15.10 -20.44
N GLN A 8 -65.94 14.79 -19.34
CA GLN A 8 -65.40 14.71 -17.99
C GLN A 8 -64.17 13.79 -17.96
N LYS A 9 -63.06 14.31 -17.44
CA LYS A 9 -61.83 13.56 -17.13
C LYS A 9 -61.93 12.79 -15.81
N GLU A 10 -63.08 12.80 -15.14
CA GLU A 10 -63.32 12.14 -13.85
C GLU A 10 -63.73 10.65 -13.95
N ASP A 11 -63.93 10.06 -15.14
CA ASP A 11 -64.66 8.78 -15.24
C ASP A 11 -63.88 7.61 -15.88
N ILE A 12 -62.54 7.60 -15.77
CA ILE A 12 -61.71 6.42 -16.14
C ILE A 12 -61.06 5.81 -14.89
N PHE A 13 -60.53 6.64 -13.98
CA PHE A 13 -59.88 6.19 -12.77
C PHE A 13 -60.86 5.58 -11.75
N GLU A 14 -62.01 6.22 -11.53
CA GLU A 14 -63.10 5.64 -10.72
C GLU A 14 -63.73 4.39 -11.36
N ARG A 15 -63.66 4.28 -12.70
CA ARG A 15 -64.10 3.06 -13.39
C ARG A 15 -63.14 1.91 -13.17
N GLU A 16 -61.84 2.09 -13.17
CA GLU A 16 -60.90 0.99 -12.89
C GLU A 16 -60.94 0.56 -11.41
N ILE A 17 -61.08 1.51 -10.47
CA ILE A 17 -61.24 1.20 -9.04
C ILE A 17 -62.61 0.54 -8.75
N SER A 18 -63.70 1.01 -9.37
CA SER A 18 -65.00 0.33 -9.24
C SER A 18 -65.04 -1.02 -9.96
N PHE A 19 -64.29 -1.21 -11.05
CA PHE A 19 -64.18 -2.51 -11.75
C PHE A 19 -63.44 -3.57 -10.93
N ILE A 20 -62.52 -3.14 -10.05
CA ILE A 20 -61.88 -4.01 -9.05
C ILE A 20 -62.90 -4.40 -7.95
N ASN A 21 -63.75 -3.47 -7.53
CA ASN A 21 -64.76 -3.72 -6.49
C ASN A 21 -66.03 -4.47 -7.00
N ASP A 22 -66.42 -4.33 -8.28
CA ASP A 22 -67.63 -4.98 -8.83
C ASP A 22 -67.43 -6.45 -9.28
N ARG A 23 -66.20 -6.99 -9.20
CA ARG A 23 -65.92 -8.43 -9.42
C ARG A 23 -66.29 -9.33 -8.23
N GLU A 24 -67.05 -8.82 -7.27
CA GLU A 24 -67.48 -9.52 -6.04
C GLU A 24 -68.50 -10.67 -6.20
N LYS A 25 -68.69 -11.23 -7.40
CA LYS A 25 -69.60 -12.40 -7.58
C LYS A 25 -68.95 -13.53 -8.37
N GLY A 26 -67.96 -14.16 -7.75
CA GLY A 26 -67.55 -15.55 -8.04
C GLY A 26 -66.18 -15.70 -8.69
N GLY A 27 -65.16 -15.96 -7.86
CA GLY A 27 -63.78 -16.27 -8.25
C GLY A 27 -62.80 -15.19 -7.77
N TYR A 28 -61.87 -15.58 -6.88
CA TYR A 28 -60.85 -14.74 -6.21
C TYR A 28 -60.50 -13.43 -6.96
N ALA A 29 -60.90 -12.29 -6.40
CA ALA A 29 -60.60 -10.95 -6.93
C ALA A 29 -59.17 -10.52 -6.56
N MET A 30 -58.47 -9.89 -7.52
CA MET A 30 -57.11 -9.40 -7.37
C MET A 30 -57.11 -8.04 -6.63
N THR A 31 -56.32 -7.93 -5.57
CA THR A 31 -56.13 -6.70 -4.78
C THR A 31 -55.33 -5.65 -5.54
N LEU A 32 -55.41 -4.38 -5.11
CA LEU A 32 -54.59 -3.31 -5.70
C LEU A 32 -53.08 -3.60 -5.58
N LEU A 33 -52.66 -4.18 -4.45
CA LEU A 33 -51.27 -4.61 -4.25
C LEU A 33 -50.84 -5.67 -5.29
N GLU A 34 -51.67 -6.70 -5.50
CA GLU A 34 -51.40 -7.73 -6.52
C GLU A 34 -51.39 -7.13 -7.94
N GLN A 35 -52.20 -6.10 -8.19
CA GLN A 35 -52.21 -5.37 -9.46
C GLN A 35 -50.94 -4.53 -9.66
N CYS A 36 -50.43 -3.86 -8.62
CA CYS A 36 -49.13 -3.16 -8.65
C CYS A 36 -47.98 -4.14 -8.94
N GLN A 37 -47.95 -5.29 -8.26
CA GLN A 37 -46.95 -6.33 -8.48
C GLN A 37 -47.01 -6.90 -9.92
N LYS A 38 -48.21 -6.98 -10.49
CA LYS A 38 -48.41 -7.39 -11.88
C LYS A 38 -47.87 -6.34 -12.86
N TRP A 39 -48.21 -5.06 -12.67
CA TRP A 39 -47.70 -3.97 -13.52
C TRP A 39 -46.17 -3.90 -13.50
N PHE A 40 -45.55 -4.13 -12.34
CA PHE A 40 -44.10 -4.17 -12.25
C PHE A 40 -43.50 -5.27 -13.14
N LYS A 41 -44.08 -6.48 -13.11
CA LYS A 41 -43.64 -7.61 -13.97
C LYS A 41 -43.86 -7.35 -15.46
N GLU A 42 -44.85 -6.53 -15.81
CA GLU A 42 -45.16 -6.13 -17.19
C GLU A 42 -44.33 -4.92 -17.65
N GLY A 43 -43.46 -4.36 -16.79
CA GLY A 43 -42.65 -3.18 -17.06
C GLY A 43 -43.44 -1.86 -17.04
N GLU A 44 -44.70 -1.89 -16.58
CA GLU A 44 -45.60 -0.73 -16.53
C GLU A 44 -45.45 0.04 -15.20
N VAL A 45 -44.21 0.32 -14.81
CA VAL A 45 -43.87 0.89 -13.49
C VAL A 45 -44.48 2.28 -13.24
N ASP A 46 -44.71 3.08 -14.29
CA ASP A 46 -45.33 4.40 -14.19
C ASP A 46 -46.78 4.35 -13.69
N LYS A 47 -47.52 3.26 -13.99
CA LYS A 47 -48.89 3.08 -13.50
C LYS A 47 -48.95 2.89 -12.00
N ILE A 48 -47.91 2.28 -11.41
CA ILE A 48 -47.81 2.05 -9.98
C ILE A 48 -47.67 3.40 -9.26
N GLU A 49 -46.78 4.27 -9.75
CA GLU A 49 -46.61 5.61 -9.19
C GLU A 49 -47.88 6.44 -9.33
N GLU A 50 -48.47 6.50 -10.52
CA GLU A 50 -49.70 7.26 -10.77
C GLU A 50 -50.82 6.85 -9.80
N VAL A 51 -51.05 5.54 -9.67
CA VAL A 51 -52.13 5.01 -8.84
C VAL A 51 -51.84 5.21 -7.36
N VAL A 52 -50.67 4.84 -6.85
CA VAL A 52 -50.35 4.98 -5.42
C VAL A 52 -50.32 6.46 -5.00
N MET A 53 -49.83 7.37 -5.85
CA MET A 53 -49.82 8.80 -5.56
C MET A 53 -51.19 9.46 -5.66
N SER A 54 -52.15 8.86 -6.36
CA SER A 54 -53.54 9.37 -6.43
C SER A 54 -54.39 9.01 -5.21
N LEU A 55 -53.96 8.02 -4.41
CA LEU A 55 -54.65 7.59 -3.20
C LEU A 55 -54.57 8.64 -2.10
N SER A 56 -55.59 8.67 -1.23
CA SER A 56 -55.53 9.42 0.03
C SER A 56 -54.49 8.84 0.99
N GLU A 57 -54.08 9.61 2.00
CA GLU A 57 -53.07 9.18 2.98
C GLU A 57 -53.50 7.90 3.71
N GLU A 58 -54.79 7.77 4.02
CA GLU A 58 -55.36 6.59 4.67
C GLU A 58 -55.40 5.33 3.79
N GLU A 59 -55.40 5.50 2.46
CA GLU A 59 -55.44 4.41 1.49
C GLU A 59 -54.05 3.93 1.07
N ARG A 60 -52.99 4.71 1.35
CA ARG A 60 -51.59 4.35 1.07
C ARG A 60 -51.05 3.42 2.14
N THR A 61 -51.42 2.15 2.06
CA THR A 61 -50.89 1.15 2.98
C THR A 61 -49.36 1.03 2.87
N PRO A 62 -48.67 0.59 3.93
CA PRO A 62 -47.23 0.36 3.88
C PRO A 62 -46.80 -0.54 2.71
N GLU A 63 -47.58 -1.54 2.35
CA GLU A 63 -47.28 -2.44 1.23
C GLU A 63 -47.36 -1.74 -0.13
N LEU A 64 -48.32 -0.82 -0.32
CA LEU A 64 -48.43 -0.01 -1.53
C LEU A 64 -47.28 1.01 -1.63
N LEU A 65 -46.89 1.61 -0.50
CA LEU A 65 -45.72 2.49 -0.43
C LEU A 65 -44.41 1.72 -0.66
N SER A 66 -44.32 0.46 -0.21
CA SER A 66 -43.20 -0.41 -0.51
C SER A 66 -43.09 -0.73 -2.01
N GLU A 67 -44.21 -1.00 -2.71
CA GLU A 67 -44.19 -1.15 -4.18
C GLU A 67 -43.81 0.16 -4.89
N LEU A 68 -44.17 1.32 -4.35
CA LEU A 68 -43.70 2.60 -4.86
C LEU A 68 -42.18 2.76 -4.66
N GLY A 69 -41.62 2.40 -3.52
CA GLY A 69 -40.17 2.38 -3.29
C GLY A 69 -39.44 1.47 -4.29
N ARG A 70 -40.02 0.31 -4.63
CA ARG A 70 -39.50 -0.59 -5.65
C ARG A 70 -39.41 0.05 -7.04
N VAL A 71 -40.37 0.91 -7.41
CA VAL A 71 -40.33 1.65 -8.68
C VAL A 71 -39.11 2.57 -8.74
N TRP A 72 -38.79 3.24 -7.64
CA TRP A 72 -37.61 4.11 -7.56
C TRP A 72 -36.30 3.33 -7.66
N ILE A 73 -36.21 2.17 -6.99
CA ILE A 73 -35.06 1.26 -7.14
C ILE A 73 -34.94 0.75 -8.59
N TYR A 74 -36.06 0.44 -9.25
CA TYR A 74 -36.00 0.03 -10.66
C TYR A 74 -35.47 1.13 -11.58
N ARG A 75 -35.81 2.39 -11.30
CA ARG A 75 -35.34 3.56 -12.08
C ARG A 75 -33.88 3.90 -11.83
N SER A 76 -33.31 3.50 -10.69
CA SER A 76 -31.89 3.74 -10.40
C SER A 76 -30.95 2.99 -11.35
N ALA A 77 -31.45 2.00 -12.10
CA ALA A 77 -30.71 1.35 -13.18
C ALA A 77 -30.32 2.29 -14.34
N ASP A 78 -30.86 3.52 -14.39
CA ASP A 78 -30.36 4.60 -15.25
C ASP A 78 -29.26 5.40 -14.54
N SER A 79 -28.01 5.18 -14.96
CA SER A 79 -26.80 5.82 -14.40
C SER A 79 -26.83 7.35 -14.30
N MET A 80 -27.70 8.05 -15.04
CA MET A 80 -27.76 9.52 -14.99
C MET A 80 -28.50 10.06 -13.76
N ILE A 81 -29.29 9.24 -13.06
CA ILE A 81 -30.16 9.65 -11.94
C ILE A 81 -30.18 8.63 -10.78
N GLU A 82 -29.19 7.74 -10.74
CA GLU A 82 -29.11 6.63 -9.78
C GLU A 82 -29.20 7.08 -8.32
N GLU A 83 -28.35 8.03 -7.91
CA GLU A 83 -28.31 8.56 -6.55
C GLU A 83 -29.63 9.23 -6.13
N GLU A 84 -30.25 10.03 -7.01
CA GLU A 84 -31.53 10.69 -6.77
C GLU A 84 -32.65 9.65 -6.57
N CYS A 85 -32.67 8.61 -7.41
CA CYS A 85 -33.66 7.54 -7.32
C CYS A 85 -33.50 6.69 -6.06
N CYS A 86 -32.27 6.34 -5.68
CA CYS A 86 -31.99 5.58 -4.47
C CYS A 86 -32.35 6.38 -3.20
N ASN A 87 -32.00 7.66 -3.14
CA ASN A 87 -32.41 8.54 -2.05
C ASN A 87 -33.94 8.64 -1.94
N ARG A 88 -34.63 8.78 -3.09
CA ARG A 88 -36.10 8.82 -3.13
C ARG A 88 -36.74 7.53 -2.66
N ALA A 89 -36.15 6.38 -2.98
CA ALA A 89 -36.58 5.09 -2.47
C ALA A 89 -36.47 5.03 -0.93
N ILE A 90 -35.34 5.48 -0.36
CA ILE A 90 -35.12 5.51 1.10
C ILE A 90 -36.11 6.45 1.78
N GLU A 91 -36.38 7.63 1.23
CA GLU A 91 -37.38 8.58 1.77
C GLU A 91 -38.77 7.95 1.92
N ILE A 92 -39.15 7.08 0.96
CA ILE A 92 -40.46 6.41 0.94
C ILE A 92 -40.46 5.19 1.86
N LEU A 93 -39.36 4.41 1.89
CA LEU A 93 -39.29 3.14 2.61
C LEU A 93 -38.97 3.31 4.10
N LYS A 94 -38.11 4.28 4.46
CA LYS A 94 -37.66 4.46 5.86
C LYS A 94 -38.79 4.68 6.86
N PRO A 95 -39.86 5.46 6.58
CA PRO A 95 -40.99 5.60 7.51
C PRO A 95 -41.75 4.29 7.75
N LEU A 96 -41.62 3.30 6.87
CA LEU A 96 -42.35 2.03 6.94
C LEU A 96 -41.68 1.00 7.85
N GLU A 97 -40.49 1.29 8.40
CA GLU A 97 -39.70 0.36 9.21
C GLU A 97 -40.49 -0.22 10.39
N GLN A 98 -41.33 0.62 11.03
CA GLN A 98 -42.17 0.21 12.15
C GLN A 98 -43.20 -0.86 11.75
N ASP A 99 -43.71 -0.81 10.52
CA ASP A 99 -44.78 -1.68 10.03
C ASP A 99 -44.25 -2.90 9.26
N LEU A 100 -43.08 -2.77 8.61
CA LEU A 100 -42.58 -3.73 7.63
C LEU A 100 -41.19 -4.33 7.94
N SER A 101 -40.61 -4.07 9.11
CA SER A 101 -39.29 -4.63 9.49
C SER A 101 -39.21 -6.17 9.44
N ASP A 102 -40.32 -6.88 9.65
CA ASP A 102 -40.40 -8.35 9.51
C ASP A 102 -40.85 -8.82 8.11
N ASN A 103 -40.78 -7.95 7.09
CA ASN A 103 -41.11 -8.27 5.69
C ASN A 103 -39.85 -8.42 4.84
N HIS A 104 -39.66 -9.61 4.24
CA HIS A 104 -38.50 -9.90 3.39
C HIS A 104 -38.33 -8.90 2.24
N ASN A 105 -39.41 -8.57 1.50
CA ASN A 105 -39.31 -7.66 0.35
C ASN A 105 -38.96 -6.24 0.78
N TYR A 106 -39.41 -5.80 1.96
CA TYR A 106 -39.02 -4.51 2.51
C TYR A 106 -37.52 -4.48 2.81
N GLN A 107 -37.02 -5.49 3.51
CA GLN A 107 -35.61 -5.62 3.86
C GLN A 107 -34.74 -5.68 2.60
N TYR A 108 -35.10 -6.49 1.61
CA TYR A 108 -34.38 -6.56 0.34
C TYR A 108 -34.38 -5.21 -0.41
N ARG A 109 -35.50 -4.49 -0.44
CA ARG A 109 -35.59 -3.16 -1.09
C ARG A 109 -34.77 -2.10 -0.39
N MET A 110 -34.77 -2.08 0.95
CA MET A 110 -33.88 -1.21 1.72
C MET A 110 -32.41 -1.53 1.42
N GLY A 111 -32.06 -2.82 1.36
CA GLY A 111 -30.73 -3.28 0.96
C GLY A 111 -30.31 -2.77 -0.41
N MET A 112 -31.16 -2.95 -1.44
CA MET A 112 -30.93 -2.45 -2.80
C MET A 112 -30.78 -0.92 -2.86
N ALA A 113 -31.58 -0.18 -2.09
CA ALA A 113 -31.52 1.27 -2.10
C ALA A 113 -30.24 1.81 -1.46
N TYR A 114 -29.74 1.18 -0.40
CA TYR A 114 -28.44 1.51 0.18
C TYR A 114 -27.26 1.04 -0.69
N GLU A 115 -27.39 -0.12 -1.36
CA GLU A 115 -26.37 -0.62 -2.28
C GLU A 115 -26.17 0.31 -3.49
N GLY A 116 -27.25 0.82 -4.08
CA GLY A 116 -27.17 1.84 -5.14
C GLY A 116 -26.66 3.22 -4.67
N LEU A 117 -26.49 3.43 -3.36
CA LEU A 117 -25.77 4.57 -2.78
C LEU A 117 -24.35 4.20 -2.32
N GLN A 118 -23.90 2.98 -2.61
CA GLN A 118 -22.63 2.40 -2.16
C GLN A 118 -22.47 2.36 -0.64
N GLN A 119 -23.58 2.40 0.10
CA GLN A 119 -23.60 2.28 1.56
C GLN A 119 -23.71 0.79 1.93
N TYR A 120 -22.62 0.06 1.73
CA TYR A 120 -22.64 -1.41 1.80
C TYR A 120 -22.92 -1.97 3.21
N GLN A 121 -22.53 -1.25 4.27
CA GLN A 121 -22.79 -1.66 5.66
C GLN A 121 -24.29 -1.70 5.99
N PRO A 122 -25.05 -0.60 5.82
CA PRO A 122 -26.49 -0.66 5.99
C PRO A 122 -27.17 -1.56 4.94
N ALA A 123 -26.64 -1.66 3.72
CA ALA A 123 -27.16 -2.59 2.71
C ALA A 123 -27.11 -4.05 3.19
N LYS A 124 -25.94 -4.51 3.66
CA LYS A 124 -25.78 -5.87 4.19
C LYS A 124 -26.67 -6.14 5.39
N ALA A 125 -26.76 -5.22 6.35
CA ALA A 125 -27.63 -5.40 7.51
C ALA A 125 -29.10 -5.67 7.11
N HIS A 126 -29.57 -4.96 6.07
CA HIS A 126 -30.90 -5.19 5.48
C HIS A 126 -30.97 -6.52 4.71
N PHE A 127 -29.95 -6.90 3.93
CA PHE A 127 -29.93 -8.18 3.23
C PHE A 127 -29.84 -9.40 4.18
N GLU A 128 -29.04 -9.33 5.26
CA GLU A 128 -28.98 -10.36 6.29
C GLU A 128 -30.35 -10.54 6.94
N LYS A 129 -31.05 -9.43 7.23
CA LYS A 129 -32.41 -9.49 7.75
C LYS A 129 -33.40 -10.07 6.74
N ALA A 130 -33.23 -9.78 5.45
CA ALA A 130 -34.02 -10.38 4.39
C ALA A 130 -33.79 -11.91 4.30
N LEU A 131 -32.55 -12.36 4.49
CA LEU A 131 -32.16 -13.79 4.48
C LEU A 131 -32.67 -14.53 5.71
N GLU A 132 -32.71 -13.89 6.89
CA GLU A 132 -33.36 -14.46 8.08
C GLU A 132 -34.84 -14.76 7.84
N LEU A 133 -35.53 -13.88 7.11
CA LEU A 133 -36.96 -13.98 6.81
C LEU A 133 -37.26 -14.96 5.67
N LEU A 134 -36.32 -15.14 4.74
CA LEU A 134 -36.40 -16.11 3.65
C LEU A 134 -35.05 -16.84 3.49
N PRO A 135 -34.82 -17.92 4.25
CA PRO A 135 -33.62 -18.72 4.11
C PRO A 135 -33.48 -19.32 2.71
N ASP A 136 -32.24 -19.48 2.25
CA ASP A 136 -31.87 -20.03 0.94
C ASP A 136 -32.27 -19.18 -0.28
N ASP A 137 -32.58 -17.90 -0.10
CA ASP A 137 -32.82 -16.98 -1.23
C ASP A 137 -31.51 -16.63 -1.94
N GLU A 138 -31.29 -17.25 -3.11
CA GLU A 138 -30.06 -17.11 -3.90
C GLU A 138 -29.75 -15.65 -4.27
N ASP A 139 -30.77 -14.84 -4.56
CA ASP A 139 -30.60 -13.42 -4.91
C ASP A 139 -30.10 -12.63 -3.69
N THR A 140 -30.70 -12.83 -2.50
CA THR A 140 -30.23 -12.19 -1.25
C THR A 140 -28.83 -12.65 -0.86
N ILE A 141 -28.51 -13.94 -1.01
CA ILE A 141 -27.16 -14.46 -0.75
C ILE A 141 -26.14 -13.78 -1.66
N ALA A 142 -26.42 -13.65 -2.96
CA ALA A 142 -25.54 -12.98 -3.90
C ALA A 142 -25.33 -11.49 -3.56
N MET A 143 -26.37 -10.82 -3.04
CA MET A 143 -26.25 -9.42 -2.59
C MET A 143 -25.47 -9.28 -1.27
N ILE A 144 -25.59 -10.24 -0.34
CA ILE A 144 -24.73 -10.30 0.86
C ILE A 144 -23.28 -10.55 0.46
N GLU A 145 -23.02 -11.49 -0.45
CA GLU A 145 -21.68 -11.74 -0.99
C GLU A 145 -21.11 -10.52 -1.73
N LEU A 146 -21.94 -9.78 -2.47
CA LEU A 146 -21.57 -8.50 -3.08
C LEU A 146 -21.21 -7.48 -2.00
N CYS A 147 -22.06 -7.30 -0.98
CA CYS A 147 -21.76 -6.38 0.10
C CYS A 147 -20.51 -6.82 0.87
N ASP A 148 -20.31 -8.11 1.10
CA ASP A 148 -19.09 -8.67 1.70
C ASP A 148 -17.86 -8.51 0.81
N ARG A 149 -18.00 -8.50 -0.52
CA ARG A 149 -16.92 -8.14 -1.43
C ARG A 149 -16.61 -6.65 -1.35
N MET A 150 -17.64 -5.80 -1.39
CA MET A 150 -17.48 -4.35 -1.33
C MET A 150 -17.06 -3.85 0.06
N MET A 151 -17.30 -4.62 1.14
CA MET A 151 -16.93 -4.28 2.52
C MET A 151 -15.79 -5.09 3.12
N GLY A 152 -15.60 -6.32 2.64
CA GLY A 152 -14.67 -7.32 3.18
C GLY A 152 -13.78 -7.94 2.10
N GLY A 153 -13.62 -7.30 0.94
CA GLY A 153 -12.81 -7.86 -0.13
C GLY A 153 -12.55 -6.88 -1.27
N ILE A 154 -11.65 -5.93 -1.02
CA ILE A 154 -10.52 -5.88 -1.94
C ILE A 154 -9.95 -7.30 -1.86
N SER A 155 -10.19 -8.12 -2.88
CA SER A 155 -9.26 -9.22 -3.12
C SER A 155 -7.93 -8.51 -3.17
N LEU A 156 -7.10 -8.62 -2.11
CA LEU A 156 -5.73 -8.13 -2.19
C LEU A 156 -5.24 -8.67 -3.51
N GLU A 157 -4.92 -7.73 -4.38
CA GLU A 157 -4.46 -8.15 -5.68
C GLU A 157 -3.24 -9.03 -5.42
N PRO A 158 -2.96 -10.06 -6.24
CA PRO A 158 -1.92 -11.03 -5.91
C PRO A 158 -0.59 -10.38 -5.48
N TRP A 159 -0.24 -9.23 -6.05
CA TRP A 159 0.96 -8.46 -5.70
C TRP A 159 0.95 -7.78 -4.33
N GLU A 160 -0.21 -7.61 -3.69
CA GLU A 160 -0.32 -7.03 -2.35
C GLU A 160 -0.28 -8.10 -1.26
N ARG A 161 -0.74 -9.31 -1.59
CA ARG A 161 -0.65 -10.45 -0.68
C ARG A 161 0.71 -11.13 -0.75
N PHE A 162 1.24 -11.31 -1.95
CA PHE A 162 2.48 -12.01 -2.20
C PHE A 162 3.57 -11.03 -2.60
N SER A 163 4.83 -11.33 -2.24
CA SER A 163 5.97 -10.64 -2.84
C SER A 163 6.18 -11.22 -4.22
N ILE A 164 5.91 -10.44 -5.27
CA ILE A 164 6.03 -10.88 -6.68
C ILE A 164 7.18 -10.12 -7.36
N MET A 165 8.11 -10.88 -7.93
CA MET A 165 9.19 -10.33 -8.75
C MET A 165 9.28 -11.05 -10.10
N ARG A 166 9.46 -10.27 -11.17
CA ARG A 166 9.69 -10.77 -12.53
C ARG A 166 11.14 -10.55 -12.94
N GLY A 167 11.88 -11.63 -13.14
CA GLY A 167 13.20 -11.58 -13.79
C GLY A 167 13.05 -11.49 -15.31
N VAL A 168 13.40 -10.34 -15.88
CA VAL A 168 13.22 -10.05 -17.32
C VAL A 168 14.32 -10.71 -18.14
N TYR A 169 13.94 -11.60 -19.05
CA TYR A 169 14.87 -12.26 -19.97
C TYR A 169 15.28 -11.34 -21.12
N PRO A 170 16.48 -11.49 -21.67
CA PRO A 170 16.74 -11.04 -23.02
C PRO A 170 15.86 -11.79 -24.03
N LYS A 171 15.40 -11.10 -25.08
CA LYS A 171 14.51 -11.70 -26.09
C LYS A 171 15.12 -12.97 -26.71
N GLY A 172 14.39 -14.09 -26.68
CA GLY A 172 14.80 -15.37 -27.25
C GLY A 172 15.90 -16.09 -26.45
N LYS A 173 16.07 -15.72 -25.17
CA LYS A 173 17.00 -16.33 -24.21
C LYS A 173 16.31 -16.97 -23.02
N GLU A 174 14.99 -16.99 -23.02
CA GLU A 174 14.17 -17.65 -22.01
C GLU A 174 14.52 -19.14 -21.89
N ASP A 175 14.69 -19.62 -20.65
CA ASP A 175 15.00 -21.01 -20.34
C ASP A 175 14.33 -21.45 -19.04
N PHE A 176 13.21 -22.15 -19.20
CA PHE A 176 12.41 -22.71 -18.11
C PHE A 176 12.50 -24.24 -18.05
N SER A 177 13.60 -24.83 -18.52
CA SER A 177 13.78 -26.28 -18.44
C SER A 177 14.01 -26.74 -16.99
N LYS A 178 13.33 -27.82 -16.59
CA LYS A 178 13.45 -28.43 -15.27
C LYS A 178 14.90 -28.67 -14.86
N GLU A 179 15.69 -29.26 -15.75
CA GLU A 179 17.09 -29.60 -15.50
C GLU A 179 17.94 -28.34 -15.26
N ASN A 180 17.83 -27.32 -16.11
CA ASN A 180 18.64 -26.11 -15.97
C ASN A 180 18.20 -25.27 -14.77
N LEU A 181 16.89 -25.22 -14.46
CA LEU A 181 16.40 -24.57 -13.23
C LEU A 181 16.99 -25.26 -11.99
N ARG A 182 16.99 -26.60 -11.97
CA ARG A 182 17.57 -27.35 -10.85
C ARG A 182 19.08 -27.15 -10.72
N GLU A 183 19.82 -27.19 -11.84
CA GLU A 183 21.26 -26.94 -11.85
C GLU A 183 21.60 -25.54 -11.33
N ARG A 184 20.86 -24.51 -11.77
CA ARG A 184 21.02 -23.13 -11.30
C ARG A 184 20.75 -23.00 -9.80
N LEU A 185 19.68 -23.59 -9.29
CA LEU A 185 19.39 -23.59 -7.84
C LEU A 185 20.48 -24.29 -7.03
N ASP A 186 20.94 -25.45 -7.49
CA ASP A 186 21.98 -26.24 -6.80
C ASP A 186 23.38 -25.59 -6.88
N SER A 187 23.55 -24.55 -7.71
CA SER A 187 24.81 -23.80 -7.83
C SER A 187 25.02 -22.74 -6.74
N LEU A 188 23.97 -22.42 -5.97
CA LEU A 188 24.04 -21.46 -4.88
C LEU A 188 24.70 -22.10 -3.65
N ASP A 189 25.85 -21.58 -3.23
CA ASP A 189 26.63 -22.16 -2.12
C ASP A 189 25.93 -22.01 -0.75
N ASP A 190 25.12 -20.97 -0.57
CA ASP A 190 24.46 -20.62 0.69
C ASP A 190 22.95 -20.89 0.70
N VAL A 191 22.41 -21.47 -0.38
CA VAL A 191 20.99 -21.83 -0.51
C VAL A 191 20.87 -23.32 -0.84
N LYS A 192 20.14 -24.07 -0.02
CA LYS A 192 19.94 -25.50 -0.23
C LYS A 192 18.50 -25.81 -0.61
N CYS A 193 18.27 -26.25 -1.85
CA CYS A 193 16.92 -26.67 -2.25
C CYS A 193 16.57 -28.06 -1.68
N VAL A 194 15.51 -28.11 -0.86
CA VAL A 194 15.07 -29.30 -0.10
C VAL A 194 13.82 -29.97 -0.68
N ALA A 195 13.01 -29.24 -1.44
CA ALA A 195 11.89 -29.77 -2.23
C ALA A 195 11.80 -29.04 -3.57
N PHE A 196 11.39 -29.74 -4.62
CA PHE A 196 11.28 -29.19 -5.97
C PHE A 196 10.27 -30.00 -6.78
N GLU A 197 9.16 -29.37 -7.13
CA GLU A 197 8.02 -29.98 -7.82
C GLU A 197 7.75 -29.22 -9.11
N TYR A 198 8.00 -29.87 -10.25
CA TYR A 198 7.80 -29.30 -11.58
C TYR A 198 6.49 -29.82 -12.18
N SER A 199 5.59 -28.91 -12.57
CA SER A 199 4.35 -29.21 -13.28
C SER A 199 4.49 -28.91 -14.76
N GLU A 200 4.49 -29.94 -15.61
CA GLU A 200 4.47 -29.77 -17.07
C GLU A 200 3.14 -29.20 -17.57
N GLU A 201 2.03 -29.49 -16.88
CA GLU A 201 0.68 -29.06 -17.27
C GLU A 201 0.48 -27.57 -17.00
N GLU A 202 0.89 -27.10 -15.82
CA GLU A 202 0.77 -25.69 -15.41
C GLU A 202 1.98 -24.84 -15.83
N ASN A 203 3.02 -25.47 -16.39
CA ASN A 203 4.30 -24.85 -16.70
C ASN A 203 4.85 -24.01 -15.52
N SER A 204 4.83 -24.61 -14.33
CA SER A 204 5.16 -23.97 -13.06
C SER A 204 6.03 -24.88 -12.19
N VAL A 205 6.69 -24.28 -11.20
CA VAL A 205 7.53 -24.96 -10.23
C VAL A 205 7.23 -24.45 -8.83
N ALA A 206 6.86 -25.36 -7.94
CA ALA A 206 6.83 -25.12 -6.50
C ALA A 206 8.11 -25.70 -5.89
N PHE A 207 8.83 -24.94 -5.07
CA PHE A 207 10.07 -25.39 -4.47
C PHE A 207 10.31 -24.80 -3.10
N LYS A 208 11.10 -25.51 -2.30
CA LYS A 208 11.49 -25.12 -0.95
C LYS A 208 13.00 -25.05 -0.84
N VAL A 209 13.50 -24.02 -0.18
CA VAL A 209 14.94 -23.82 0.05
C VAL A 209 15.22 -23.55 1.52
N VAL A 210 16.42 -23.91 1.97
CA VAL A 210 16.98 -23.50 3.25
C VAL A 210 18.02 -22.43 3.00
N TYR A 211 17.87 -21.28 3.66
CA TYR A 211 18.77 -20.12 3.63
C TYR A 211 18.86 -19.54 5.04
N GLN A 212 20.08 -19.25 5.51
CA GLN A 212 20.34 -18.75 6.88
C GLN A 212 19.60 -19.55 7.98
N ASP A 213 19.65 -20.89 7.88
CA ASP A 213 18.98 -21.83 8.79
C ASP A 213 17.44 -21.81 8.79
N ASN A 214 16.82 -21.03 7.90
CA ASN A 214 15.37 -20.93 7.72
C ASN A 214 14.90 -21.60 6.43
N GLU A 215 13.78 -22.33 6.48
CA GLU A 215 13.08 -22.85 5.28
C GLU A 215 12.17 -21.78 4.65
N TYR A 216 12.17 -21.66 3.33
CA TYR A 216 11.34 -20.74 2.57
C TYR A 216 10.69 -21.47 1.40
N ASP A 217 9.46 -21.07 1.10
CA ASP A 217 8.62 -21.64 0.06
C ASP A 217 8.44 -20.63 -1.07
N PHE A 218 8.59 -21.10 -2.30
CA PHE A 218 8.49 -20.27 -3.50
C PHE A 218 7.77 -21.00 -4.61
N ASP A 219 7.09 -20.21 -5.43
CA ASP A 219 6.47 -20.64 -6.67
C ASP A 219 7.03 -19.81 -7.82
N MET A 220 7.30 -20.45 -8.96
CA MET A 220 7.75 -19.77 -10.16
C MET A 220 7.05 -20.30 -11.41
N PHE A 221 6.85 -19.41 -12.38
CA PHE A 221 6.32 -19.75 -13.70
C PHE A 221 6.77 -18.71 -14.74
N MET A 222 6.64 -19.04 -16.01
CA MET A 222 6.92 -18.10 -17.10
C MET A 222 5.67 -17.31 -17.46
N ASP A 223 5.82 -16.02 -17.68
CA ASP A 223 4.73 -15.16 -18.13
C ASP A 223 5.21 -14.12 -19.17
N GLY A 224 4.25 -13.51 -19.86
CA GLY A 224 4.50 -12.35 -20.69
C GLY A 224 5.05 -11.18 -19.87
N PHE A 225 5.86 -10.36 -20.51
CA PHE A 225 6.37 -9.11 -19.94
C PHE A 225 5.96 -7.95 -20.82
N ASP A 226 5.16 -7.03 -20.27
CA ASP A 226 4.88 -5.76 -20.91
C ASP A 226 6.08 -4.83 -20.72
N SER A 227 6.80 -4.58 -21.81
CA SER A 227 7.99 -3.74 -21.74
C SER A 227 7.68 -2.26 -21.55
N ASP A 228 6.44 -1.83 -21.80
CA ASP A 228 6.05 -0.42 -21.62
C ASP A 228 6.04 -0.02 -20.13
N ILE A 229 5.99 -1.00 -19.22
CA ILE A 229 6.09 -0.79 -17.77
C ILE A 229 7.39 -0.07 -17.37
N ILE A 230 8.46 -0.25 -18.16
CA ILE A 230 9.70 0.49 -17.93
C ILE A 230 9.44 1.98 -18.00
N PHE A 231 8.47 2.43 -18.81
CA PHE A 231 8.19 3.84 -19.00
C PHE A 231 7.34 4.47 -17.89
N GLU A 232 6.58 3.65 -17.18
CA GLU A 232 5.57 4.07 -16.20
C GLU A 232 6.12 4.12 -14.78
N LEU A 233 7.06 3.23 -14.44
CA LEU A 233 7.54 3.06 -13.08
C LEU A 233 8.72 3.94 -12.70
N GLN A 234 8.99 4.01 -11.40
CA GLN A 234 10.17 4.69 -10.87
C GLN A 234 11.46 4.01 -11.39
N ARG A 235 12.07 4.64 -12.39
CA ARG A 235 13.36 4.24 -12.96
C ARG A 235 14.50 4.87 -12.20
N LYS A 236 15.38 4.04 -11.64
CA LYS A 236 16.65 4.52 -11.10
C LYS A 236 17.80 3.92 -11.90
N TYR A 237 18.50 4.79 -12.61
CA TYR A 237 19.84 4.54 -13.14
C TYR A 237 19.95 3.45 -14.21
N PHE A 238 18.93 3.35 -15.07
CA PHE A 238 19.00 2.58 -16.31
C PHE A 238 19.71 3.40 -17.39
N THR A 239 20.54 2.75 -18.20
CA THR A 239 21.21 3.40 -19.33
C THR A 239 20.37 3.25 -20.60
N LYS A 240 20.65 4.04 -21.64
CA LYS A 240 19.92 3.94 -22.92
C LYS A 240 20.06 2.58 -23.60
N GLU A 241 21.13 1.84 -23.28
CA GLU A 241 21.30 0.47 -23.76
C GLU A 241 20.40 -0.48 -22.98
N ASP A 242 20.36 -0.36 -21.65
CA ASP A 242 19.46 -1.15 -20.80
C ASP A 242 17.99 -0.97 -21.23
N GLU A 243 17.55 0.28 -21.46
CA GLU A 243 16.20 0.57 -21.94
C GLU A 243 15.89 -0.13 -23.27
N ARG A 244 16.81 -0.08 -24.24
CA ARG A 244 16.61 -0.72 -25.55
C ARG A 244 16.52 -2.24 -25.45
N GLU A 245 17.33 -2.85 -24.59
CA GLU A 245 17.30 -4.30 -24.37
C GLU A 245 15.97 -4.70 -23.71
N ILE A 246 15.54 -3.99 -22.67
CA ILE A 246 14.30 -4.26 -21.94
C ILE A 246 13.07 -4.06 -22.85
N SER A 247 13.02 -2.95 -23.61
CA SER A 247 11.95 -2.67 -24.58
C SER A 247 11.86 -3.68 -25.73
N SER A 248 12.86 -4.56 -25.88
CA SER A 248 12.82 -5.64 -26.88
C SER A 248 12.32 -6.97 -26.30
N SER A 249 12.29 -7.09 -24.97
CA SER A 249 11.84 -8.28 -24.25
C SER A 249 10.32 -8.35 -24.20
N ASP A 250 9.80 -9.58 -24.12
CA ASP A 250 8.38 -9.90 -24.05
C ASP A 250 8.08 -11.01 -23.04
N THR A 251 9.09 -11.46 -22.28
CA THR A 251 9.02 -12.65 -21.45
C THR A 251 9.78 -12.46 -20.13
N ALA A 252 9.20 -12.92 -19.03
CA ALA A 252 9.86 -12.92 -17.73
C ALA A 252 9.61 -14.22 -16.95
N LEU A 253 10.54 -14.53 -16.04
CA LEU A 253 10.32 -15.51 -14.98
C LEU A 253 9.65 -14.82 -13.80
N VAL A 254 8.42 -15.21 -13.49
CA VAL A 254 7.73 -14.77 -12.27
C VAL A 254 8.18 -15.66 -11.13
N LEU A 255 8.65 -15.06 -10.03
CA LEU A 255 8.94 -15.72 -8.77
C LEU A 255 8.12 -15.03 -7.69
N TYR A 256 7.29 -15.77 -6.98
CA TYR A 256 6.49 -15.22 -5.89
C TYR A 256 6.54 -16.08 -4.62
N THR A 257 6.22 -15.45 -3.50
CA THR A 257 6.19 -16.07 -2.18
C THR A 257 5.27 -15.30 -1.24
N GLU A 258 4.71 -15.98 -0.25
CA GLU A 258 4.08 -15.36 0.91
C GLU A 258 5.16 -15.10 1.96
N VAL A 259 5.29 -13.86 2.44
CA VAL A 259 6.33 -13.51 3.42
C VAL A 259 5.90 -13.97 4.81
N GLN A 260 6.28 -15.20 5.17
CA GLN A 260 5.90 -15.83 6.44
C GLN A 260 6.96 -15.68 7.55
N LYS A 261 8.18 -15.23 7.19
CA LYS A 261 9.36 -15.14 8.07
C LYS A 261 10.05 -13.79 7.91
N ASN A 262 11.26 -13.63 8.46
CA ASN A 262 12.10 -12.45 8.31
C ASN A 262 12.02 -11.86 6.87
N PRO A 263 11.46 -10.65 6.69
CA PRO A 263 11.18 -10.08 5.38
C PRO A 263 12.47 -9.64 4.70
N LEU A 264 13.47 -9.19 5.47
CA LEU A 264 14.78 -8.79 4.95
C LEU A 264 15.46 -9.99 4.28
N GLU A 265 15.40 -11.16 4.92
CA GLU A 265 15.95 -12.41 4.37
C GLU A 265 15.12 -12.89 3.18
N THR A 266 13.78 -12.86 3.28
CA THR A 266 12.88 -13.31 2.21
C THR A 266 13.11 -12.53 0.91
N ILE A 267 13.13 -11.20 0.97
CA ILE A 267 13.31 -10.34 -0.20
C ILE A 267 14.74 -10.44 -0.75
N HIS A 268 15.75 -10.51 0.13
CA HIS A 268 17.14 -10.73 -0.29
C HIS A 268 17.31 -12.07 -1.03
N LEU A 269 16.69 -13.12 -0.49
CA LEU A 269 16.69 -14.45 -1.08
C LEU A 269 15.95 -14.47 -2.43
N GLN A 270 14.81 -13.78 -2.57
CA GLN A 270 14.07 -13.70 -3.83
C GLN A 270 14.94 -13.10 -4.95
N ILE A 271 15.66 -12.01 -4.67
CA ILE A 271 16.60 -11.38 -5.62
C ILE A 271 17.77 -12.34 -5.94
N LYS A 272 18.32 -13.02 -4.93
CA LYS A 272 19.42 -14.00 -5.11
C LYS A 272 18.98 -15.19 -5.97
N LEU A 273 17.78 -15.70 -5.75
CA LEU A 273 17.19 -16.79 -6.53
C LEU A 273 17.00 -16.35 -7.99
N LEU A 274 16.37 -15.19 -8.24
CA LEU A 274 16.20 -14.68 -9.62
C LEU A 274 17.55 -14.46 -10.31
N TYR A 275 18.55 -13.93 -9.60
CA TYR A 275 19.90 -13.75 -10.16
C TYR A 275 20.54 -15.06 -10.62
N ALA A 276 20.31 -16.17 -9.91
CA ALA A 276 20.78 -17.50 -10.32
C ALA A 276 19.88 -18.12 -11.40
N LEU A 277 18.56 -17.96 -11.27
CA LEU A 277 17.55 -18.59 -12.11
C LEU A 277 17.40 -17.93 -13.48
N VAL A 278 17.75 -16.65 -13.65
CA VAL A 278 17.62 -15.92 -14.93
C VAL A 278 19.01 -15.49 -15.41
N PRO A 279 19.71 -16.32 -16.22
CA PRO A 279 21.00 -15.95 -16.77
C PRO A 279 20.87 -14.74 -17.70
N ASP A 280 21.89 -13.86 -17.68
CA ASP A 280 21.94 -12.64 -18.49
C ASP A 280 20.72 -11.71 -18.29
N MET A 281 20.07 -11.78 -17.13
CA MET A 281 18.89 -10.97 -16.78
C MET A 281 19.09 -9.48 -17.05
N LEU A 282 18.08 -8.86 -17.65
CA LEU A 282 18.11 -7.44 -17.99
C LEU A 282 17.71 -6.55 -16.81
N ALA A 283 16.68 -6.97 -16.07
CA ALA A 283 16.10 -6.25 -14.95
C ALA A 283 15.26 -7.19 -14.08
N ILE A 284 14.91 -6.72 -12.88
CA ILE A 284 13.80 -7.28 -12.10
C ILE A 284 12.72 -6.21 -12.08
N TYR A 285 11.50 -6.59 -12.47
CA TYR A 285 10.30 -5.84 -12.13
C TYR A 285 9.76 -6.39 -10.81
N ALA A 286 9.87 -5.60 -9.75
CA ALA A 286 9.30 -5.92 -8.45
C ALA A 286 7.87 -5.35 -8.41
N GLU A 287 6.89 -6.20 -8.73
CA GLU A 287 5.48 -5.82 -8.91
C GLU A 287 4.90 -5.24 -7.63
N SER A 288 5.11 -5.93 -6.51
CA SER A 288 4.58 -5.50 -5.22
C SER A 288 5.09 -4.13 -4.76
N GLN A 289 6.32 -3.78 -5.14
CA GLN A 289 6.96 -2.50 -4.83
C GLN A 289 6.77 -1.45 -5.94
N GLU A 290 6.14 -1.83 -7.06
CA GLU A 290 6.00 -1.03 -8.27
C GLU A 290 7.32 -0.38 -8.74
N CYS A 291 8.39 -1.17 -8.83
CA CYS A 291 9.68 -0.64 -9.27
C CYS A 291 10.53 -1.57 -10.11
N MET A 292 11.45 -0.96 -10.85
CA MET A 292 12.41 -1.65 -11.70
C MET A 292 13.81 -1.62 -11.07
N LEU A 293 14.42 -2.79 -10.90
CA LEU A 293 15.82 -2.95 -10.49
C LEU A 293 16.70 -3.20 -11.71
N ASN A 294 17.79 -2.47 -11.84
CA ASN A 294 18.73 -2.65 -12.95
C ASN A 294 19.69 -3.82 -12.67
N LYS A 295 20.22 -4.46 -13.72
CA LYS A 295 21.11 -5.64 -13.60
C LYS A 295 22.32 -5.45 -12.69
N ARG A 296 22.85 -4.22 -12.56
CA ARG A 296 24.04 -3.91 -11.73
C ARG A 296 23.67 -3.89 -10.24
N GLU A 297 22.52 -3.29 -9.90
CA GLU A 297 21.94 -3.34 -8.56
C GLU A 297 21.64 -4.78 -8.13
N ILE A 298 20.99 -5.55 -9.02
CA ILE A 298 20.62 -6.94 -8.74
C ILE A 298 21.86 -7.79 -8.42
N ALA A 299 22.89 -7.71 -9.26
CA ALA A 299 24.13 -8.44 -9.04
C ALA A 299 24.79 -8.04 -7.71
N MET A 300 24.80 -6.74 -7.38
CA MET A 300 25.37 -6.23 -6.13
C MET A 300 24.60 -6.73 -4.90
N VAL A 301 23.27 -6.76 -4.95
CA VAL A 301 22.42 -7.25 -3.85
C VAL A 301 22.52 -8.77 -3.70
N ALA A 302 22.39 -9.53 -4.80
CA ALA A 302 22.43 -11.00 -4.78
C ALA A 302 23.75 -11.56 -4.23
N GLN A 303 24.87 -10.86 -4.48
CA GLN A 303 26.21 -11.25 -4.02
C GLN A 303 26.54 -10.74 -2.62
N SER A 304 25.74 -9.82 -2.06
CA SER A 304 25.99 -9.24 -0.75
C SER A 304 25.73 -10.25 0.38
N LYS A 305 26.55 -10.17 1.43
CA LYS A 305 26.35 -10.89 2.70
C LYS A 305 25.77 -10.01 3.80
N ALA A 306 25.75 -8.69 3.60
CA ALA A 306 25.25 -7.74 4.59
C ALA A 306 23.72 -7.75 4.73
N GLY A 307 23.01 -8.25 3.71
CA GLY A 307 21.54 -8.25 3.67
C GLY A 307 20.95 -6.94 3.14
N LEU A 308 19.65 -6.76 3.37
CA LEU A 308 18.88 -5.57 2.98
C LEU A 308 18.51 -4.74 4.22
N ARG A 309 18.39 -3.43 4.05
CA ARG A 309 17.83 -2.55 5.09
C ARG A 309 16.31 -2.49 4.93
N PRO A 310 15.54 -2.17 5.98
CA PRO A 310 14.08 -2.03 5.88
C PRO A 310 13.60 -1.17 4.70
N MET A 311 14.23 0.00 4.51
CA MET A 311 13.92 0.92 3.41
C MET A 311 14.18 0.37 1.99
N ASP A 312 14.87 -0.76 1.86
CA ASP A 312 15.14 -1.38 0.57
C ASP A 312 13.95 -2.26 0.09
N LEU A 313 13.03 -2.64 0.99
CA LEU A 313 11.93 -3.59 0.76
C LEU A 313 10.67 -2.98 0.15
N TYR A 314 10.50 -1.66 0.24
CA TYR A 314 9.34 -0.93 -0.27
C TYR A 314 9.78 0.29 -1.08
N ARG A 315 8.83 1.01 -1.68
CA ARG A 315 9.05 2.29 -2.34
C ARG A 315 8.13 3.34 -1.78
N VAL A 316 8.61 4.57 -1.70
CA VAL A 316 7.78 5.75 -1.45
C VAL A 316 7.64 6.47 -2.78
N GLN A 317 6.40 6.64 -3.21
CA GLN A 317 6.04 7.45 -4.36
C GLN A 317 5.52 8.81 -3.86
N ALA A 318 5.62 9.83 -4.72
CA ALA A 318 5.16 11.17 -4.43
C ALA A 318 4.37 11.68 -5.65
N VAL A 319 3.09 11.97 -5.45
CA VAL A 319 2.17 12.46 -6.47
C VAL A 319 1.91 13.94 -6.20
N GLU A 320 2.22 14.80 -7.17
CA GLU A 320 1.93 16.24 -7.07
C GLU A 320 0.50 16.52 -7.56
N GLY A 321 -0.30 17.11 -6.69
CA GLY A 321 -1.65 17.56 -6.95
C GLY A 321 -1.73 18.83 -7.77
N PRO A 322 -2.92 19.15 -8.31
CA PRO A 322 -3.14 20.35 -9.13
C PRO A 322 -2.87 21.66 -8.37
N ASN A 323 -2.94 21.64 -7.03
CA ASN A 323 -2.72 22.80 -6.19
C ASN A 323 -1.27 22.90 -5.67
N GLY A 324 -0.38 21.97 -6.07
CA GLY A 324 1.02 21.91 -5.66
C GLY A 324 1.25 21.22 -4.33
N ASP A 325 0.20 20.67 -3.73
CA ASP A 325 0.28 19.71 -2.64
C ASP A 325 0.83 18.37 -3.13
N VAL A 326 1.43 17.59 -2.23
CA VAL A 326 2.10 16.34 -2.54
C VAL A 326 1.54 15.24 -1.64
N TRP A 327 1.10 14.16 -2.26
CA TRP A 327 0.71 12.92 -1.62
C TRP A 327 1.87 11.94 -1.66
N LEU A 328 2.38 11.55 -0.49
CA LEU A 328 3.36 10.49 -0.37
C LEU A 328 2.67 9.20 0.05
N HIS A 329 2.96 8.09 -0.64
CA HIS A 329 2.43 6.78 -0.28
C HIS A 329 3.48 5.69 -0.53
N THR A 330 3.39 4.61 0.25
CA THR A 330 4.27 3.45 0.07
C THR A 330 3.69 2.41 -0.88
N HIS A 331 4.57 1.58 -1.43
CA HIS A 331 4.26 0.32 -2.12
C HIS A 331 5.21 -0.78 -1.66
N GLY A 332 4.64 -1.93 -1.29
CA GLY A 332 5.38 -3.15 -0.99
C GLY A 332 5.51 -3.45 0.50
N LEU A 333 4.82 -2.69 1.37
CA LEU A 333 4.67 -3.04 2.79
C LEU A 333 3.63 -4.14 2.98
N MET A 334 2.58 -4.16 2.17
CA MET A 334 1.47 -5.12 2.29
C MET A 334 1.90 -6.59 2.24
N PRO A 335 2.76 -7.04 1.31
CA PRO A 335 3.25 -8.42 1.31
C PRO A 335 4.04 -8.80 2.56
N LEU A 336 4.57 -7.82 3.30
CA LEU A 336 5.29 -8.02 4.55
C LEU A 336 4.34 -8.14 5.74
N GLY A 337 3.03 -8.00 5.53
CA GLY A 337 2.00 -7.97 6.56
C GLY A 337 1.92 -6.63 7.31
N ILE A 338 2.24 -5.54 6.63
CA ILE A 338 2.23 -4.17 7.14
C ILE A 338 1.35 -3.33 6.23
N THR A 339 0.42 -2.55 6.78
CA THR A 339 -0.37 -1.55 6.03
C THR A 339 0.53 -0.65 5.18
N GLU A 340 0.10 -0.28 3.98
CA GLU A 340 0.75 0.84 3.29
C GLU A 340 0.60 2.12 4.15
N LEU A 341 1.55 3.03 4.01
CA LEU A 341 1.64 4.26 4.77
C LEU A 341 1.51 5.45 3.85
N GLU A 342 0.88 6.50 4.37
CA GLU A 342 0.58 7.71 3.62
C GLU A 342 0.80 8.98 4.43
N ILE A 343 1.26 10.02 3.73
CA ILE A 343 1.29 11.40 4.21
C ILE A 343 0.58 12.27 3.18
N LEU A 344 -0.49 12.95 3.61
CA LEU A 344 -1.25 13.88 2.77
C LEU A 344 -0.88 15.34 3.08
N GLY A 345 -1.09 16.20 2.09
CA GLY A 345 -0.98 17.65 2.24
C GLY A 345 0.45 18.19 2.38
N ALA A 346 1.47 17.39 2.03
CA ALA A 346 2.84 17.90 1.92
C ALA A 346 2.94 18.90 0.76
N ASP A 347 4.08 19.58 0.61
CA ASP A 347 4.35 20.51 -0.48
C ASP A 347 5.83 20.43 -0.89
N LYS A 348 6.24 21.27 -1.85
CA LYS A 348 7.62 21.29 -2.37
C LYS A 348 8.67 21.62 -1.31
N ASP A 349 8.29 22.34 -0.26
CA ASP A 349 9.22 22.75 0.79
C ASP A 349 9.33 21.70 1.90
N SER A 350 8.28 20.89 2.10
CA SER A 350 8.19 19.87 3.15
C SER A 350 8.43 18.42 2.68
N VAL A 351 8.34 18.14 1.38
CA VAL A 351 8.37 16.77 0.82
C VAL A 351 9.58 15.96 1.25
N ASP A 352 10.77 16.54 1.34
CA ASP A 352 11.99 15.81 1.74
C ASP A 352 11.95 15.40 3.22
N SER A 353 11.41 16.26 4.08
CA SER A 353 11.20 15.96 5.50
C SER A 353 10.12 14.91 5.68
N MET A 354 9.02 15.00 4.92
CA MET A 354 7.95 14.01 4.94
C MET A 354 8.41 12.65 4.40
N PHE A 355 9.24 12.66 3.35
CA PHE A 355 9.88 11.45 2.83
C PHE A 355 10.77 10.78 3.88
N SER A 356 11.51 11.56 4.68
CA SER A 356 12.33 11.02 5.76
C SER A 356 11.46 10.47 6.91
N LEU A 357 10.35 11.16 7.23
CA LEU A 357 9.39 10.75 8.25
C LEU A 357 8.74 9.39 7.91
N ILE A 358 8.15 9.26 6.71
CA ILE A 358 7.48 8.03 6.29
C ILE A 358 8.46 6.85 6.24
N ASN A 359 9.70 7.08 5.78
CA ASN A 359 10.71 6.03 5.77
C ASN A 359 11.12 5.59 7.17
N SER A 360 11.18 6.51 8.12
CA SER A 360 11.53 6.20 9.52
C SER A 360 10.43 5.38 10.18
N VAL A 361 9.16 5.77 10.00
CA VAL A 361 8.01 4.99 10.50
C VAL A 361 7.97 3.61 9.86
N ALA A 362 8.04 3.52 8.53
CA ALA A 362 8.01 2.24 7.81
C ALA A 362 9.16 1.31 8.23
N SER A 363 10.37 1.85 8.36
CA SER A 363 11.54 1.07 8.77
C SER A 363 11.38 0.51 10.18
N GLN A 364 10.88 1.32 11.11
CA GLN A 364 10.62 0.89 12.48
C GLN A 364 9.52 -0.18 12.52
N MET A 365 8.43 -0.01 11.77
CA MET A 365 7.37 -1.02 11.64
C MET A 365 7.91 -2.36 11.12
N ILE A 366 8.80 -2.35 10.12
CA ILE A 366 9.44 -3.56 9.60
C ILE A 366 10.32 -4.22 10.66
N GLU A 367 11.11 -3.43 11.40
CA GLU A 367 11.96 -3.97 12.47
C GLU A 367 11.14 -4.55 13.62
N ASP A 368 10.03 -3.89 14.00
CA ASP A 368 9.14 -4.32 15.09
C ASP A 368 8.23 -5.50 14.70
N CYS A 369 8.00 -5.73 13.40
CA CYS A 369 7.16 -6.83 12.90
C CYS A 369 7.71 -8.24 13.16
N TYR A 370 8.99 -8.38 13.49
CA TYR A 370 9.66 -9.68 13.55
C TYR A 370 10.52 -9.81 14.80
N LYS A 371 10.42 -10.97 15.47
CA LYS A 371 11.24 -11.27 16.65
C LYS A 371 12.67 -11.60 16.22
N ASP A 372 13.60 -11.55 17.16
CA ASP A 372 15.00 -11.90 16.94
C ASP A 372 15.21 -13.35 16.45
N ASP A 373 14.25 -14.25 16.70
CA ASP A 373 14.26 -15.64 16.22
C ASP A 373 13.70 -15.81 14.80
N GLY A 374 13.31 -14.71 14.14
CA GLY A 374 12.82 -14.70 12.77
C GLY A 374 11.34 -15.07 12.61
N GLU A 375 10.62 -15.35 13.71
CA GLU A 375 9.17 -15.50 13.70
C GLU A 375 8.48 -14.13 13.58
N LYS A 376 7.33 -14.10 12.88
CA LYS A 376 6.50 -12.90 12.80
C LYS A 376 6.03 -12.54 14.21
N ALA A 377 6.46 -11.38 14.71
CA ALA A 377 6.16 -10.90 16.05
C ALA A 377 4.75 -10.34 16.14
N VAL A 378 4.40 -9.49 15.17
CA VAL A 378 3.20 -8.67 15.09
C VAL A 378 2.87 -8.50 13.61
N SER A 379 1.60 -8.55 13.25
CA SER A 379 1.15 -8.04 11.94
C SER A 379 0.56 -6.65 12.18
N PHE A 380 1.06 -5.62 11.50
CA PHE A 380 0.40 -4.30 11.52
C PHE A 380 -0.66 -4.26 10.41
N PHE A 381 -1.73 -5.05 10.56
CA PHE A 381 -2.90 -4.92 9.71
C PHE A 381 -3.81 -3.87 10.31
N VAL A 382 -4.00 -2.78 9.59
CA VAL A 382 -4.91 -1.72 10.03
C VAL A 382 -6.09 -1.72 9.05
N GLY A 383 -7.14 -2.44 9.41
CA GLY A 383 -8.34 -2.59 8.60
C GLY A 383 -9.56 -2.96 9.44
N ASN A 384 -10.77 -2.77 8.89
CA ASN A 384 -12.00 -3.23 9.52
C ASN A 384 -12.34 -4.65 9.05
N CYS A 385 -12.68 -5.55 9.97
CA CYS A 385 -13.39 -6.78 9.67
C CYS A 385 -14.79 -6.46 9.12
N SER A 386 -15.40 -7.44 8.45
CA SER A 386 -16.78 -7.43 7.96
C SER A 386 -17.88 -7.26 9.03
N ASN A 387 -17.51 -7.17 10.31
CA ASN A 387 -18.39 -6.88 11.45
C ASN A 387 -18.14 -5.48 12.06
N GLY A 388 -17.30 -4.65 11.45
CA GLY A 388 -16.95 -3.32 11.98
C GLY A 388 -16.01 -3.34 13.19
N GLU A 389 -15.48 -4.52 13.57
CA GLU A 389 -14.39 -4.59 14.54
C GLU A 389 -13.03 -4.45 13.82
N PRO A 390 -12.02 -3.82 14.43
CA PRO A 390 -10.68 -3.78 13.87
C PRO A 390 -10.15 -5.22 13.65
N ILE A 391 -9.63 -5.52 12.46
CA ILE A 391 -8.67 -6.63 12.30
C ILE A 391 -7.42 -6.14 13.03
N GLU A 392 -7.07 -6.76 14.16
CA GLU A 392 -5.88 -6.48 15.00
C GLU A 392 -5.24 -5.14 14.70
N GLY A 393 -5.95 -4.07 15.11
CA GLY A 393 -5.48 -2.72 14.90
C GLY A 393 -4.14 -2.51 15.60
N CYS A 394 -3.49 -1.42 15.26
CA CYS A 394 -2.33 -0.88 15.97
C CYS A 394 -2.65 -0.59 17.45
N TYR A 395 -2.81 -1.65 18.23
CA TYR A 395 -3.04 -1.67 19.66
C TYR A 395 -2.05 -2.70 20.23
N ASN A 396 -1.35 -2.33 21.29
CA ASN A 396 -0.62 -3.36 22.05
C ASN A 396 -1.64 -4.41 22.50
N GLU A 397 -1.33 -5.71 22.37
CA GLU A 397 -2.22 -6.82 22.81
C GLU A 397 -2.73 -6.64 24.25
N ASP A 398 -2.06 -5.80 25.04
CA ASP A 398 -2.35 -5.50 26.44
C ASP A 398 -3.07 -4.15 26.71
N ASP A 399 -3.19 -3.22 25.76
CA ASP A 399 -3.78 -1.89 25.98
C ASP A 399 -4.55 -1.43 24.71
N GLU A 400 -5.84 -1.06 24.86
CA GLU A 400 -6.68 -0.37 23.84
C GLU A 400 -6.14 1.04 23.44
N LYS A 401 -4.82 1.20 23.28
CA LYS A 401 -4.13 2.45 22.96
C LYS A 401 -3.41 2.40 21.60
N PRO A 402 -3.36 3.53 20.87
CA PRO A 402 -2.70 3.60 19.56
C PRO A 402 -1.21 3.22 19.63
N VAL A 403 -0.72 2.51 18.61
CA VAL A 403 0.73 2.24 18.45
C VAL A 403 1.45 3.55 18.19
N ILE A 404 2.45 3.80 19.02
CA ILE A 404 3.32 4.97 18.94
C ILE A 404 4.70 4.58 18.46
N PHE A 405 5.26 5.43 17.60
CA PHE A 405 6.63 5.30 17.13
C PHE A 405 7.39 6.57 17.52
N PHE A 406 8.50 6.39 18.23
CA PHE A 406 9.45 7.46 18.45
C PHE A 406 10.50 7.41 17.35
N VAL A 407 10.34 8.27 16.35
CA VAL A 407 11.12 8.21 15.10
C VAL A 407 12.37 9.09 15.13
N GLY A 408 12.50 9.96 16.12
CA GLY A 408 13.66 10.84 16.24
C GLY A 408 13.39 12.16 16.95
N ASN A 409 14.23 13.15 16.69
CA ASN A 409 14.14 14.48 17.26
C ASN A 409 14.07 15.55 16.16
N CYS A 410 13.27 16.59 16.42
CA CYS A 410 13.22 17.83 15.67
C CYS A 410 14.56 18.56 15.75
N SER A 411 14.75 19.55 14.87
CA SER A 411 15.98 20.36 14.83
C SER A 411 16.27 21.12 16.15
N ASP A 412 15.23 21.38 16.96
CA ASP A 412 15.33 22.02 18.28
C ASP A 412 15.50 21.02 19.45
N GLY A 413 15.54 19.72 19.16
CA GLY A 413 15.70 18.64 20.13
C GLY A 413 14.39 18.02 20.63
N ASP A 414 13.22 18.59 20.29
CA ASP A 414 11.94 18.03 20.70
C ASP A 414 11.69 16.65 20.05
N PRO A 415 11.07 15.70 20.75
CA PRO A 415 10.82 14.37 20.20
C PRO A 415 9.79 14.41 19.05
N ILE A 416 10.02 13.60 18.02
CA ILE A 416 9.06 13.30 16.96
C ILE A 416 8.37 12.00 17.34
N VAL A 417 7.12 12.11 17.77
CA VAL A 417 6.28 10.97 18.15
C VAL A 417 5.15 10.85 17.15
N THR A 418 5.08 9.70 16.49
CA THR A 418 4.09 9.43 15.44
C THR A 418 3.15 8.30 15.82
N THR A 419 1.99 8.28 15.17
CA THR A 419 1.03 7.18 15.19
C THR A 419 0.56 6.92 13.77
N VAL A 420 -0.01 5.75 13.53
CA VAL A 420 -0.66 5.38 12.26
C VAL A 420 -2.15 5.21 12.49
N VAL A 421 -2.97 5.74 11.59
CA VAL A 421 -4.43 5.73 11.68
C VAL A 421 -4.99 5.17 10.38
N PRO A 422 -5.94 4.20 10.40
CA PRO A 422 -6.53 3.68 9.17
C PRO A 422 -7.05 4.81 8.29
N TRP A 423 -6.80 4.74 6.98
CA TRP A 423 -7.10 5.82 6.05
C TRP A 423 -8.55 6.32 6.16
N MET A 424 -9.54 5.41 6.19
CA MET A 424 -10.97 5.73 6.34
C MET A 424 -11.30 6.58 7.58
N SER A 425 -10.50 6.46 8.64
CA SER A 425 -10.66 7.26 9.85
C SER A 425 -9.84 8.54 9.79
N GLY A 426 -8.60 8.44 9.28
CA GLY A 426 -7.66 9.55 9.20
C GLY A 426 -8.09 10.67 8.23
N ILE A 427 -8.76 10.34 7.13
CA ILE A 427 -9.19 11.34 6.14
C ILE A 427 -10.18 12.36 6.70
N LYS A 428 -10.90 12.04 7.79
CA LYS A 428 -11.83 12.97 8.45
C LYS A 428 -11.12 14.22 8.96
N GLU A 429 -9.84 14.11 9.26
CA GLU A 429 -9.00 15.26 9.64
C GLU A 429 -8.72 16.19 8.45
N TYR A 430 -8.88 15.72 7.21
CA TYR A 430 -8.51 16.41 5.96
C TYR A 430 -9.69 16.84 5.08
N GLU A 431 -10.94 16.53 5.46
CA GLU A 431 -12.15 16.81 4.66
C GLU A 431 -12.29 18.28 4.21
N GLU A 432 -11.86 19.23 5.05
CA GLU A 432 -11.93 20.67 4.73
C GLU A 432 -10.74 21.19 3.91
N ASP A 433 -9.65 20.42 3.79
CA ASP A 433 -8.40 20.89 3.18
C ASP A 433 -8.36 20.72 1.65
N GLY A 434 -9.07 19.71 1.12
CA GLY A 434 -9.07 19.40 -0.32
C GLY A 434 -7.70 19.03 -0.89
N VAL A 435 -6.93 18.23 -0.13
CA VAL A 435 -5.60 17.71 -0.51
C VAL A 435 -5.71 16.44 -1.35
N GLN A 436 -4.64 16.10 -2.06
CA GLN A 436 -4.54 14.82 -2.76
C GLN A 436 -4.45 13.62 -1.81
N GLY A 437 -4.92 12.47 -2.32
CA GLY A 437 -4.97 11.19 -1.62
C GLY A 437 -6.28 10.95 -0.88
N LEU A 438 -7.27 11.84 -1.06
CA LEU A 438 -8.63 11.69 -0.58
C LEU A 438 -9.45 10.76 -1.50
N GLU A 439 -10.72 10.52 -1.16
CA GLU A 439 -11.59 9.56 -1.86
C GLU A 439 -11.69 9.83 -3.37
N GLU A 440 -11.75 11.10 -3.77
CA GLU A 440 -11.86 11.50 -5.17
C GLU A 440 -10.65 11.05 -6.02
N ASP A 441 -9.45 10.93 -5.42
CA ASP A 441 -8.22 10.54 -6.12
C ASP A 441 -8.05 9.02 -6.28
N ARG A 442 -8.91 8.21 -5.63
CA ARG A 442 -8.76 6.73 -5.52
C ARG A 442 -9.61 5.95 -6.53
N GLN A 443 -9.68 6.43 -7.78
CA GLN A 443 -10.59 5.85 -8.78
C GLN A 443 -10.09 4.55 -9.42
N SER A 444 -8.78 4.27 -9.41
CA SER A 444 -8.18 3.15 -10.16
C SER A 444 -7.09 2.36 -9.44
N SER A 445 -6.48 2.92 -8.40
CA SER A 445 -5.35 2.33 -7.67
C SER A 445 -5.31 2.86 -6.23
N HIS A 446 -4.45 2.28 -5.39
CA HIS A 446 -4.28 2.66 -3.98
C HIS A 446 -5.54 2.48 -3.12
N ASN A 447 -6.49 1.67 -3.55
CA ASN A 447 -7.72 1.40 -2.79
C ASN A 447 -7.51 0.55 -1.55
N THR A 448 -6.27 0.13 -1.28
CA THR A 448 -5.95 -1.03 -0.46
C THR A 448 -5.65 -0.66 0.98
N TYR A 449 -5.35 -1.64 1.85
CA TYR A 449 -5.18 -1.37 3.29
C TYR A 449 -4.02 -0.40 3.52
N THR A 450 -4.40 0.84 3.84
CA THR A 450 -3.47 1.95 4.01
C THR A 450 -3.81 2.77 5.23
N SER A 451 -2.79 3.39 5.81
CA SER A 451 -2.86 4.17 7.02
C SER A 451 -2.16 5.51 6.87
N LEU A 452 -2.79 6.57 7.39
CA LEU A 452 -2.19 7.89 7.46
C LEU A 452 -1.27 7.99 8.67
N ILE A 453 -0.09 8.58 8.47
CA ILE A 453 0.80 8.95 9.57
C ILE A 453 0.32 10.27 10.18
N PHE A 454 0.22 10.30 11.52
CA PHE A 454 -0.02 11.49 12.33
C PHE A 454 1.04 11.65 13.40
N LEU A 455 1.09 12.83 14.02
CA LEU A 455 2.00 13.14 15.14
C LEU A 455 1.24 13.58 16.39
N TYR A 456 1.91 13.43 17.53
CA TYR A 456 1.55 14.08 18.79
C TYR A 456 2.59 15.16 19.11
N ARG A 457 2.16 16.41 19.35
CA ARG A 457 3.11 17.52 19.58
C ARG A 457 3.66 17.54 21.00
N ASN A 458 3.01 16.86 21.93
CA ASN A 458 3.34 16.78 23.35
C ASN A 458 2.56 15.63 24.03
N GLU A 459 2.86 15.35 25.31
CA GLU A 459 2.18 14.30 26.08
C GLU A 459 0.68 14.55 26.30
N GLU A 460 0.24 15.81 26.34
CA GLU A 460 -1.18 16.15 26.48
C GLU A 460 -1.96 15.81 25.21
N ASP A 461 -1.41 16.08 24.03
CA ASP A 461 -1.98 15.66 22.75
C ASP A 461 -2.08 14.12 22.69
N PHE A 462 -1.04 13.41 23.13
CA PHE A 462 -1.04 11.94 23.17
C PHE A 462 -2.15 11.41 24.10
N HIS A 463 -2.23 11.90 25.35
CA HIS A 463 -3.24 11.43 26.31
C HIS A 463 -4.69 11.77 25.91
N ASN A 464 -4.88 12.81 25.11
CA ASN A 464 -6.20 13.23 24.61
C ASN A 464 -6.46 12.81 23.15
N GLU A 465 -5.56 12.01 22.55
CA GLU A 465 -5.63 11.54 21.16
C GLU A 465 -5.79 12.66 20.12
N ILE A 466 -5.16 13.81 20.37
CA ILE A 466 -5.17 14.96 19.46
C ILE A 466 -4.14 14.73 18.36
N LEU A 467 -4.63 14.32 17.19
CA LEU A 467 -3.80 14.06 16.01
C LEU A 467 -3.31 15.37 15.38
N THR A 468 -2.05 15.38 14.94
CA THR A 468 -1.45 16.49 14.18
C THR A 468 -1.01 16.00 12.81
N LYS A 469 -1.43 16.72 11.76
CA LYS A 469 -1.06 16.45 10.36
C LYS A 469 0.43 16.65 10.15
N PRO A 470 1.17 15.71 9.51
CA PRO A 470 2.60 15.86 9.28
C PRO A 470 3.02 17.14 8.58
N ALA A 471 2.32 17.53 7.52
CA ALA A 471 2.61 18.76 6.79
C ALA A 471 2.55 20.02 7.66
N SER A 472 1.60 20.08 8.60
CA SER A 472 1.47 21.21 9.54
C SER A 472 2.60 21.28 10.58
N PHE A 473 3.38 20.20 10.72
CA PHE A 473 4.48 20.06 11.65
C PHE A 473 5.86 20.12 10.96
N ALA A 474 5.90 20.21 9.63
CA ALA A 474 7.12 20.15 8.83
C ALA A 474 8.15 21.23 9.21
N GLU A 475 7.72 22.47 9.47
CA GLU A 475 8.61 23.55 9.91
C GLU A 475 9.32 23.22 11.22
N LYS A 476 8.65 22.50 12.14
CA LYS A 476 9.23 22.10 13.43
C LYS A 476 10.18 20.91 13.31
N ILE A 477 9.87 19.93 12.45
CA ILE A 477 10.85 18.89 12.06
C ILE A 477 12.12 19.57 11.55
N GLY A 478 11.94 20.61 10.74
CA GLY A 478 12.98 21.53 10.28
C GLY A 478 13.85 20.93 9.19
N GLU A 479 14.90 21.65 8.79
CA GLU A 479 15.76 21.26 7.66
C GLU A 479 16.74 20.12 8.00
N ASN A 480 16.99 19.84 9.28
CA ASN A 480 17.97 18.83 9.69
C ASN A 480 17.53 18.02 10.93
N PRO A 481 16.40 17.28 10.84
CA PRO A 481 15.95 16.40 11.90
C PRO A 481 16.92 15.24 12.12
N LEU A 482 16.93 14.70 13.34
CA LEU A 482 17.65 13.49 13.69
C LEU A 482 16.69 12.32 13.70
N PHE A 483 16.61 11.58 12.60
CA PHE A 483 15.88 10.31 12.55
C PHE A 483 16.72 9.17 13.09
N MET A 484 16.09 8.28 13.85
CA MET A 484 16.75 7.12 14.43
C MET A 484 16.62 5.90 13.53
N PHE A 485 17.66 5.07 13.54
CA PHE A 485 17.62 3.73 12.96
C PHE A 485 17.73 2.70 14.07
N GLY A 486 17.08 1.55 13.90
CA GLY A 486 17.30 0.41 14.77
C GLY A 486 18.76 -0.06 14.75
N THR A 487 19.12 -0.80 15.81
CA THR A 487 20.46 -1.36 15.96
C THR A 487 20.79 -2.30 14.80
N LYS A 488 19.83 -3.16 14.41
CA LYS A 488 19.97 -4.11 13.30
C LYS A 488 20.19 -3.40 11.97
N THR A 489 19.42 -2.35 11.66
CA THR A 489 19.66 -1.52 10.46
C THR A 489 21.06 -0.92 10.45
N THR A 490 21.51 -0.38 11.59
CA THR A 490 22.86 0.20 11.73
C THR A 490 23.96 -0.84 11.49
N GLU A 491 23.78 -2.07 11.98
CA GLU A 491 24.71 -3.18 11.74
C GLU A 491 24.78 -3.57 10.26
N ILE A 492 23.64 -3.65 9.59
CA ILE A 492 23.53 -3.94 8.14
C ILE A 492 24.25 -2.85 7.33
N MET A 493 24.00 -1.58 7.64
CA MET A 493 24.69 -0.45 6.99
C MET A 493 26.21 -0.57 7.16
N ALA A 494 26.66 -0.85 8.37
CA ALA A 494 28.08 -0.98 8.66
C ALA A 494 28.72 -2.18 7.94
N ALA A 495 28.03 -3.33 7.89
CA ALA A 495 28.47 -4.49 7.14
C ALA A 495 28.57 -4.20 5.63
N MET A 496 27.55 -3.55 5.06
CA MET A 496 27.49 -3.17 3.66
C MET A 496 28.58 -2.16 3.29
N ALA A 497 28.81 -1.14 4.14
CA ALA A 497 29.84 -0.14 3.95
C ALA A 497 31.24 -0.78 3.86
N ARG A 498 31.52 -1.77 4.73
CA ARG A 498 32.79 -2.51 4.73
C ARG A 498 32.92 -3.46 3.55
N GLU A 499 31.84 -4.18 3.20
CA GLU A 499 31.80 -5.06 2.03
C GLU A 499 32.15 -4.29 0.74
N ARG A 500 31.65 -3.06 0.62
CA ARG A 500 31.75 -2.23 -0.59
C ARG A 500 32.82 -1.13 -0.49
N VAL A 501 33.78 -1.27 0.42
CA VAL A 501 34.83 -0.25 0.67
C VAL A 501 35.79 -0.03 -0.51
N SER A 502 35.81 -0.94 -1.49
CA SER A 502 36.60 -0.79 -2.72
C SER A 502 36.14 0.41 -3.57
N TYR A 503 34.87 0.82 -3.47
CA TYR A 503 34.31 1.97 -4.18
C TYR A 503 34.90 3.31 -3.71
N PRO A 504 34.86 3.67 -2.41
CA PRO A 504 35.51 4.90 -1.95
C PRO A 504 37.02 4.87 -2.14
N GLN A 505 37.69 3.71 -2.05
CA GLN A 505 39.11 3.58 -2.43
C GLN A 505 39.37 3.98 -3.89
N ARG A 506 38.53 3.50 -4.81
CA ARG A 506 38.61 3.85 -6.24
C ARG A 506 38.32 5.34 -6.46
N ALA A 507 37.32 5.91 -5.78
CA ALA A 507 37.01 7.34 -5.87
C ALA A 507 38.20 8.22 -5.45
N LEU A 508 38.88 7.89 -4.35
CA LEU A 508 40.10 8.60 -3.93
C LEU A 508 41.21 8.50 -4.98
N GLN A 509 41.39 7.34 -5.61
CA GLN A 509 42.38 7.18 -6.68
C GLN A 509 42.03 8.02 -7.92
N LEU A 510 40.74 8.18 -8.24
CA LEU A 510 40.30 9.05 -9.32
C LEU A 510 40.58 10.51 -8.99
N GLN A 511 40.15 10.97 -7.82
CA GLN A 511 40.39 12.32 -7.31
C GLN A 511 41.87 12.70 -7.41
N GLN A 512 42.76 11.81 -6.97
CA GLN A 512 44.21 12.02 -7.03
C GLN A 512 44.76 12.08 -8.46
N LYS A 513 44.20 11.30 -9.39
CA LYS A 513 44.65 11.25 -10.80
C LYS A 513 44.13 12.43 -11.62
N SER A 514 42.88 12.82 -11.42
CA SER A 514 42.24 13.91 -12.17
C SER A 514 42.49 15.29 -11.55
N GLN A 515 42.86 15.35 -10.26
CA GLN A 515 42.85 16.58 -9.46
C GLN A 515 41.46 17.25 -9.47
N ASP A 516 40.42 16.43 -9.57
CA ASP A 516 39.03 16.89 -9.59
C ASP A 516 38.53 17.03 -8.16
N GLU A 517 38.34 18.27 -7.71
CA GLU A 517 37.87 18.59 -6.36
C GLU A 517 36.38 18.25 -6.17
N ASP A 518 35.62 18.04 -7.24
CA ASP A 518 34.22 17.63 -7.17
C ASP A 518 34.07 16.15 -6.77
N ILE A 519 35.16 15.37 -6.85
CA ILE A 519 35.20 14.01 -6.31
C ILE A 519 35.54 14.10 -4.83
N ARG A 520 34.56 13.87 -3.96
CA ARG A 520 34.75 13.88 -2.50
C ARG A 520 34.35 12.56 -1.89
N VAL A 521 35.12 12.07 -0.93
CA VAL A 521 34.78 10.89 -0.15
C VAL A 521 34.64 11.30 1.31
N ILE A 522 33.50 10.97 1.90
CA ILE A 522 33.27 11.06 3.34
C ILE A 522 32.93 9.67 3.88
N ALA A 523 33.32 9.39 5.12
CA ALA A 523 32.95 8.15 5.78
C ALA A 523 32.55 8.39 7.24
N LYS A 524 31.56 7.63 7.70
CA LYS A 524 31.09 7.62 9.07
C LYS A 524 31.87 6.55 9.83
N ILE A 525 32.51 6.96 10.93
CA ILE A 525 33.37 6.11 11.74
C ILE A 525 32.82 6.06 13.16
N ALA A 526 32.72 4.86 13.72
CA ALA A 526 32.45 4.63 15.13
C ALA A 526 33.68 5.01 15.97
N VAL A 527 33.57 6.07 16.77
CA VAL A 527 34.61 6.63 17.62
C VAL A 527 34.22 6.42 19.08
N ASP A 528 35.13 5.88 19.88
CA ASP A 528 34.95 5.75 21.33
C ASP A 528 35.01 7.13 22.00
N VAL A 529 34.02 7.44 22.82
CA VAL A 529 33.88 8.72 23.54
C VAL A 529 33.55 8.49 25.01
N MET A 530 33.78 9.50 25.83
CA MET A 530 33.27 9.55 27.20
C MET A 530 32.09 10.52 27.29
N THR A 531 30.94 10.08 27.80
CA THR A 531 29.78 10.95 28.04
C THR A 531 30.07 11.99 29.13
N ASP A 532 29.23 13.02 29.23
CA ASP A 532 29.30 14.02 30.31
C ASP A 532 29.15 13.39 31.71
N GLU A 533 28.49 12.23 31.79
CA GLU A 533 28.32 11.44 33.01
C GLU A 533 29.54 10.54 33.31
N GLY A 534 30.53 10.50 32.40
CA GLY A 534 31.76 9.74 32.54
C GLY A 534 31.64 8.27 32.13
N GLU A 535 30.66 7.93 31.28
CA GLU A 535 30.45 6.58 30.76
C GLU A 535 31.11 6.41 29.38
N GLU A 536 31.62 5.22 29.09
CA GLU A 536 32.14 4.88 27.76
C GLU A 536 30.96 4.72 26.79
N ALA A 537 31.01 5.41 25.65
CA ALA A 537 30.03 5.33 24.58
C ALA A 537 30.71 5.32 23.21
N VAL A 538 29.93 5.02 22.17
CA VAL A 538 30.41 5.05 20.77
C VAL A 538 29.57 6.06 20.00
N GLU A 539 30.24 6.98 19.32
CA GLU A 539 29.62 7.95 18.42
C GLU A 539 29.99 7.68 16.97
N HIS A 540 29.00 7.73 16.08
CA HIS A 540 29.22 7.56 14.64
C HIS A 540 29.32 8.94 13.98
N VAL A 541 30.53 9.35 13.60
CA VAL A 541 30.77 10.71 13.09
C VAL A 541 31.42 10.72 11.71
N TRP A 542 31.12 11.76 10.94
CA TRP A 542 31.60 11.91 9.56
C TRP A 542 33.02 12.50 9.49
N PHE A 543 33.85 11.88 8.65
CA PHE A 543 35.18 12.35 8.29
C PHE A 543 35.27 12.58 6.77
N THR A 544 35.97 13.62 6.33
CA THR A 544 36.47 13.70 4.94
C THR A 544 37.68 12.80 4.80
N ILE A 545 37.62 11.83 3.90
CA ILE A 545 38.60 10.75 3.82
C ILE A 545 39.72 11.12 2.86
N ASP A 546 40.96 10.93 3.30
CA ASP A 546 42.17 11.14 2.47
C ASP A 546 42.89 9.82 2.14
N ARG A 547 42.65 8.77 2.93
CA ARG A 547 43.32 7.49 2.78
C ARG A 547 42.48 6.33 3.30
N ILE A 548 42.40 5.27 2.50
CA ILE A 548 41.85 3.98 2.89
C ILE A 548 42.88 2.91 2.51
N THR A 549 43.14 1.98 3.42
CA THR A 549 43.98 0.80 3.22
C THR A 549 43.18 -0.47 3.56
N GLU A 550 43.80 -1.64 3.48
CA GLU A 550 43.15 -2.90 3.89
C GLU A 550 42.77 -2.94 5.38
N LYS A 551 43.42 -2.16 6.24
CA LYS A 551 43.25 -2.24 7.70
C LYS A 551 42.80 -0.95 8.36
N GLU A 552 43.05 0.17 7.72
CA GLU A 552 42.88 1.49 8.32
C GLU A 552 42.22 2.46 7.34
N ILE A 553 41.41 3.36 7.89
CA ILE A 553 40.84 4.53 7.24
C ILE A 553 41.33 5.78 7.94
N SER A 554 41.57 6.86 7.20
CA SER A 554 42.02 8.14 7.76
C SER A 554 41.36 9.31 7.08
N GLY A 555 41.09 10.35 7.87
CA GLY A 555 40.41 11.53 7.38
C GLY A 555 40.36 12.64 8.41
N ILE A 556 39.72 13.74 8.03
CA ILE A 556 39.55 14.96 8.81
C ILE A 556 38.11 15.01 9.35
N LEU A 557 37.94 15.19 10.66
CA LEU A 557 36.64 15.22 11.31
C LEU A 557 35.80 16.41 10.83
N LEU A 558 34.53 16.19 10.51
CA LEU A 558 33.62 17.21 9.98
C LEU A 558 32.69 17.85 11.01
N GLN A 559 32.41 17.15 12.11
CA GLN A 559 31.40 17.54 13.09
C GLN A 559 31.94 17.44 14.52
N GLU A 560 31.33 18.17 15.44
CA GLU A 560 31.63 18.03 16.86
C GLU A 560 31.14 16.68 17.38
N LEU A 561 31.85 16.14 18.37
CA LEU A 561 31.41 14.99 19.15
C LEU A 561 30.50 15.47 20.27
N PHE A 562 29.50 14.69 20.64
CA PHE A 562 28.67 14.97 21.80
C PHE A 562 29.43 14.68 23.10
N GLY A 563 30.18 13.58 23.13
CA GLY A 563 31.06 13.16 24.21
C GLY A 563 32.52 13.56 23.97
N ASN A 564 33.34 13.40 25.00
CA ASN A 564 34.76 13.71 24.94
C ASN A 564 35.55 12.55 24.30
N GLY A 565 35.85 12.68 23.00
CA GLY A 565 36.70 11.73 22.24
C GLY A 565 38.13 12.23 21.98
N GLY A 566 38.54 13.37 22.54
CA GLY A 566 39.90 13.91 22.39
C GLY A 566 40.27 14.41 20.99
N ILE A 567 39.28 14.62 20.12
CA ILE A 567 39.41 15.20 18.76
C ILE A 567 38.33 16.27 18.55
N VAL A 568 38.63 17.28 17.73
CA VAL A 568 37.68 18.34 17.37
C VAL A 568 37.57 18.49 15.84
N PRO A 569 36.53 19.15 15.30
CA PRO A 569 36.41 19.37 13.86
C PRO A 569 37.69 19.95 13.26
N GLY A 570 38.14 19.38 12.14
CA GLY A 570 39.41 19.73 11.50
C GLY A 570 40.61 18.89 11.93
N ASP A 571 40.51 18.12 13.01
CA ASP A 571 41.55 17.17 13.39
C ASP A 571 41.58 15.96 12.45
N ARG A 572 42.78 15.45 12.20
CA ARG A 572 42.98 14.25 11.39
C ARG A 572 43.05 13.01 12.29
N GLY A 573 42.18 12.04 12.04
CA GLY A 573 42.16 10.74 12.72
C GLY A 573 42.59 9.58 11.80
N THR A 574 43.04 8.49 12.41
CA THR A 574 43.29 7.20 11.74
C THR A 574 42.68 6.10 12.59
N TYR A 575 41.83 5.28 11.97
CA TYR A 575 40.99 4.30 12.65
C TYR A 575 41.06 2.94 11.95
N PRO A 576 40.91 1.82 12.69
CA PRO A 576 40.69 0.51 12.10
C PRO A 576 39.51 0.52 11.13
N LEU A 577 39.63 -0.19 10.00
CA LEU A 577 38.56 -0.30 9.01
C LEU A 577 37.30 -0.98 9.58
N SER A 578 37.43 -1.75 10.65
CA SER A 578 36.30 -2.34 11.37
C SER A 578 35.38 -1.29 12.02
N GLN A 579 35.86 -0.07 12.26
CA GLN A 579 35.04 1.05 12.76
C GLN A 579 34.30 1.80 11.65
N LEU A 580 34.52 1.47 10.38
CA LEU A 580 33.74 2.02 9.28
C LEU A 580 32.29 1.56 9.38
N THR A 581 31.36 2.51 9.45
CA THR A 581 29.93 2.22 9.56
C THR A 581 29.10 2.75 8.40
N ASP A 582 29.60 3.73 7.66
CA ASP A 582 28.96 4.20 6.42
C ASP A 582 29.96 5.00 5.57
N TRP A 583 29.65 5.24 4.29
CA TRP A 583 30.39 6.16 3.44
C TRP A 583 29.53 6.77 2.34
N SER A 584 29.93 7.96 1.87
CA SER A 584 29.36 8.62 0.70
C SER A 584 30.46 9.17 -0.20
N ILE A 585 30.24 9.04 -1.51
CA ILE A 585 31.08 9.57 -2.58
C ILE A 585 30.27 10.62 -3.33
N SER A 586 30.75 11.87 -3.34
CA SER A 586 30.30 12.87 -4.29
C SER A 586 31.04 12.64 -5.61
N PHE A 587 30.32 12.41 -6.70
CA PHE A 587 30.90 12.19 -8.03
C PHE A 587 29.95 12.75 -9.11
N LYS A 588 30.44 13.67 -9.94
CA LYS A 588 29.64 14.33 -11.01
C LYS A 588 28.29 14.91 -10.51
N GLY A 589 28.28 15.50 -9.32
CA GLY A 589 27.07 16.07 -8.72
C GLY A 589 26.08 15.05 -8.14
N VAL A 590 26.43 13.76 -8.12
CA VAL A 590 25.62 12.69 -7.51
C VAL A 590 26.29 12.24 -6.21
N SER A 591 25.48 12.03 -5.16
CA SER A 591 25.91 11.38 -3.92
C SER A 591 25.68 9.87 -4.04
N ILE A 592 26.75 9.09 -3.88
CA ILE A 592 26.75 7.62 -3.99
C ILE A 592 27.10 7.04 -2.63
N ASP A 593 26.15 6.36 -2.01
CA ASP A 593 26.34 5.64 -0.75
C ASP A 593 26.66 4.15 -0.98
N SER A 594 26.82 3.39 0.11
CA SER A 594 27.10 1.96 0.00
C SER A 594 25.99 1.15 -0.68
N ARG A 595 24.72 1.56 -0.58
CA ARG A 595 23.59 0.85 -1.21
C ARG A 595 23.67 0.95 -2.73
N VAL A 596 23.92 2.15 -3.26
CA VAL A 596 23.94 2.41 -4.71
C VAL A 596 25.36 2.51 -5.29
N ALA A 597 26.32 1.82 -4.67
CA ALA A 597 27.74 1.88 -5.04
C ALA A 597 28.01 1.61 -6.54
N TYR A 598 27.18 0.78 -7.19
CA TYR A 598 27.26 0.47 -8.62
C TYR A 598 27.12 1.70 -9.52
N LEU A 599 26.56 2.81 -9.01
CA LEU A 599 26.46 4.05 -9.76
C LEU A 599 27.81 4.65 -10.12
N LEU A 600 28.85 4.39 -9.33
CA LEU A 600 30.19 4.83 -9.67
C LEU A 600 30.64 4.18 -10.98
N ASP A 601 30.28 2.91 -11.21
CA ASP A 601 30.61 2.19 -12.44
C ASP A 601 29.84 2.74 -13.65
N ILE A 602 28.56 3.10 -13.46
CA ILE A 602 27.75 3.70 -14.54
C ILE A 602 28.29 5.08 -14.90
N LEU A 603 28.41 5.97 -13.91
CA LEU A 603 28.81 7.37 -14.11
C LEU A 603 30.22 7.54 -14.68
N GLN A 604 31.08 6.54 -14.54
CA GLN A 604 32.42 6.57 -15.13
C GLN A 604 32.45 6.21 -16.61
N ASN A 605 31.55 5.33 -17.05
CA ASN A 605 31.58 4.76 -18.39
C ASN A 605 30.52 5.38 -19.32
N GLU A 606 29.46 5.93 -18.75
CA GLU A 606 28.25 6.34 -19.46
C GLU A 606 27.78 7.71 -18.96
N GLU A 607 27.12 8.50 -19.82
CA GLU A 607 26.28 9.62 -19.39
C GLU A 607 24.91 9.04 -19.04
N LEU A 608 24.49 9.21 -17.79
CA LEU A 608 23.13 8.86 -17.33
C LEU A 608 22.07 9.68 -18.08
#